data_AF-A0A0C1H0D1-F1
#
_entry.id   AF-A0A0C1H0D1-F1
#
_cell.length_a   1.000
_cell.length_b   1.000
_cell.length_c   1.000
_cell.angle_alpha   90.00
_cell.angle_beta   90.00
_cell.angle_gamma   90.00
#
_symmetry.space_group_name_H-M   'P 1'
#
loop_
_entity.id
_entity.type
_entity.pdbx_description
1 polymer ?
#
loop_
_entity_poly.entity_id
_entity_poly.type
_entity_poly.pdbx_seq_one_letter_code
_entity_poly.pdbx_strand_id
1 'polypeptide(L)'
;MIGIRKKVAEPKKIETEQPQPKIVIIGGFPRAGTRQFCNLVNYVPGCNIQGEMDAGPYAHLAELVRETDRIHKGKTEGGGLIARKNYFDRRTEAVFESYRLFSKSRKNTRPNWDEVTITGLKKPLVELSYRHTKALFQPSHESVLHFYCLRRVYPNFNSLAGAFDYTVSHYIKRLSESIVGLQEMAEDDFFEVRPLFLDEFIKSDGPAWVQKNLYDPMGVSMPREEIERAIEKTRGSNRTPDEKRRAGTTRREANALSLDEGFMDKIQWLEDYFKVSLL
;
A
#
# COMPACT_ATOMS: atom_id res chain seq x y z
N MET A 1 55.95 39.74 11.68
CA MET A 1 55.16 38.57 11.23
C MET A 1 53.86 38.54 12.02
N ILE A 2 52.74 38.92 11.39
CA ILE A 2 51.42 38.95 12.03
C ILE A 2 50.75 37.59 11.77
N GLY A 3 50.60 36.78 12.82
CA GLY A 3 49.97 35.46 12.74
C GLY A 3 48.45 35.58 12.69
N ILE A 4 47.86 35.39 11.51
CA ILE A 4 46.42 35.31 11.32
C ILE A 4 45.95 33.92 11.79
N ARG A 5 45.42 33.83 13.02
CA ARG A 5 44.67 32.64 13.48
C ARG A 5 43.33 32.61 12.76
N LYS A 6 43.19 31.72 11.76
CA LYS A 6 41.87 31.38 11.20
C LYS A 6 41.02 30.77 12.31
N LYS A 7 39.94 31.45 12.70
CA LYS A 7 38.86 30.84 13.49
C LYS A 7 38.26 29.71 12.65
N VAL A 8 38.51 28.47 13.06
CA VAL A 8 37.76 27.32 12.57
C VAL A 8 36.34 27.49 13.10
N ALA A 9 35.39 27.73 12.20
CA ALA A 9 33.98 27.82 12.58
C ALA A 9 33.56 26.48 13.17
N GLU A 10 32.97 26.50 14.38
CA GLU A 10 32.37 25.31 14.97
C GLU A 10 31.29 24.78 14.01
N PRO A 11 31.23 23.45 13.77
CA PRO A 11 30.21 22.87 12.93
C PRO A 11 28.84 23.17 13.56
N LYS A 12 28.02 23.95 12.84
CA LYS A 12 26.60 24.13 13.18
C LYS A 12 25.99 22.73 13.31
N LYS A 13 25.43 22.41 14.47
CA LYS A 13 24.52 21.27 14.62
C LYS A 13 23.42 21.41 13.56
N ILE A 14 23.42 20.51 12.58
CA ILE A 14 22.31 20.39 11.63
C ILE A 14 21.19 19.69 12.40
N GLU A 15 20.42 20.46 13.16
CA GLU A 15 19.15 20.02 13.74
C GLU A 15 18.06 20.19 12.68
N THR A 16 17.92 19.20 11.80
CA THR A 16 16.69 19.00 11.01
C THR A 16 16.56 17.51 10.71
N GLU A 17 16.30 16.69 11.73
CA GLU A 17 15.69 15.38 11.46
C GLU A 17 14.20 15.62 11.25
N GLN A 18 13.83 15.94 10.00
CA GLN A 18 12.44 15.75 9.63
C GLN A 18 12.12 14.26 9.81
N PRO A 19 11.03 13.92 10.51
CA PRO A 19 10.65 12.53 10.67
C PRO A 19 10.38 11.94 9.28
N GLN A 20 10.97 10.77 9.02
CA GLN A 20 10.71 10.02 7.79
C GLN A 20 9.20 9.78 7.66
N PRO A 21 8.61 9.94 6.46
CA PRO A 21 7.18 9.77 6.28
C PRO A 21 6.75 8.33 6.59
N LYS A 22 5.55 8.17 7.14
CA LYS A 22 4.96 6.84 7.36
C LYS A 22 4.70 6.17 6.02
N ILE A 23 5.13 4.91 5.89
CA ILE A 23 4.90 4.12 4.67
C ILE A 23 3.57 3.39 4.76
N VAL A 24 2.69 3.67 3.80
CA VAL A 24 1.35 3.08 3.69
C VAL A 24 1.22 2.31 2.37
N ILE A 25 0.69 1.09 2.44
CA ILE A 25 0.42 0.29 1.25
C ILE A 25 -1.06 -0.02 1.18
N ILE A 26 -1.67 0.29 0.02
CA ILE A 26 -3.05 -0.08 -0.27
C ILE A 26 -3.02 -1.32 -1.18
N GLY A 27 -3.21 -2.48 -0.57
CA GLY A 27 -3.07 -3.79 -1.20
C GLY A 27 -4.34 -4.64 -1.11
N GLY A 28 -4.21 -5.93 -1.39
CA GLY A 28 -5.32 -6.89 -1.39
C GLY A 28 -5.79 -7.33 -2.76
N PHE A 29 -6.80 -8.18 -2.76
CA PHE A 29 -7.29 -8.83 -3.98
C PHE A 29 -7.91 -7.80 -4.95
N PRO A 30 -7.72 -7.95 -6.28
CA PRO A 30 -8.28 -7.00 -7.22
C PRO A 30 -9.81 -6.89 -7.08
N ARG A 31 -10.34 -5.70 -7.36
CA ARG A 31 -11.79 -5.37 -7.25
C ARG A 31 -12.36 -5.41 -5.83
N ALA A 32 -11.50 -5.30 -4.81
CA ALA A 32 -11.87 -5.13 -3.41
C ALA A 32 -11.81 -3.68 -2.90
N GLY A 33 -11.80 -2.67 -3.80
CA GLY A 33 -11.84 -1.26 -3.40
C GLY A 33 -10.47 -0.58 -3.27
N THR A 34 -9.37 -1.24 -3.64
CA THR A 34 -8.00 -0.70 -3.56
C THR A 34 -7.82 0.70 -4.15
N ARG A 35 -8.49 1.02 -5.27
CA ARG A 35 -8.39 2.35 -5.89
C ARG A 35 -9.18 3.40 -5.11
N GLN A 36 -10.34 3.01 -4.61
CA GLN A 36 -11.20 3.87 -3.80
C GLN A 36 -10.52 4.25 -2.49
N PHE A 37 -9.95 3.28 -1.77
CA PHE A 37 -9.23 3.57 -0.52
C PHE A 37 -7.94 4.37 -0.77
N CYS A 38 -7.19 4.07 -1.84
CA CYS A 38 -6.03 4.90 -2.22
C CYS A 38 -6.41 6.35 -2.50
N ASN A 39 -7.52 6.59 -3.22
CA ASN A 39 -8.02 7.94 -3.44
C ASN A 39 -8.37 8.65 -2.13
N LEU A 40 -9.04 7.97 -1.19
CA LEU A 40 -9.36 8.52 0.13
C LEU A 40 -8.11 8.90 0.92
N VAL A 41 -7.10 8.02 0.95
CA VAL A 41 -5.81 8.31 1.60
C VAL A 41 -5.14 9.55 0.97
N ASN A 42 -5.17 9.67 -0.36
CA ASN A 42 -4.63 10.84 -1.07
C ASN A 42 -5.42 12.15 -0.87
N TYR A 43 -6.57 12.15 -0.15
CA TYR A 43 -7.22 13.38 0.31
C TYR A 43 -6.62 13.93 1.61
N VAL A 44 -5.84 13.13 2.33
CA VAL A 44 -5.17 13.56 3.56
C VAL A 44 -4.08 14.58 3.21
N PRO A 45 -4.03 15.76 3.86
CA PRO A 45 -2.94 16.71 3.69
C PRO A 45 -1.58 16.08 3.99
N GLY A 46 -0.58 16.33 3.13
CA GLY A 46 0.75 15.73 3.27
C GLY A 46 0.82 14.25 2.88
N CYS A 47 -0.22 13.69 2.27
CA CYS A 47 -0.22 12.32 1.78
C CYS A 47 0.12 12.22 0.29
N ASN A 48 0.94 11.23 -0.07
CA ASN A 48 1.30 10.93 -1.45
C ASN A 48 1.47 9.42 -1.69
N ILE A 49 0.37 8.73 -2.00
CA ILE A 49 0.33 7.33 -2.40
C ILE A 49 0.42 7.20 -3.92
N GLN A 50 1.48 6.56 -4.40
CA GLN A 50 1.72 6.33 -5.82
C GLN A 50 0.80 5.25 -6.39
N GLY A 51 0.56 5.35 -7.69
CA GLY A 51 -0.25 4.38 -8.44
C GLY A 51 0.43 3.02 -8.62
N GLU A 52 -0.21 2.17 -9.41
CA GLU A 52 0.25 0.80 -9.66
C GLU A 52 1.50 0.77 -10.53
N MET A 53 2.54 0.07 -10.04
CA MET A 53 3.66 -0.42 -10.83
C MET A 53 3.46 -1.90 -11.16
N ASP A 54 3.73 -2.29 -12.40
CA ASP A 54 3.67 -3.69 -12.83
C ASP A 54 4.69 -4.56 -12.06
N ALA A 55 4.46 -5.88 -12.01
CA ALA A 55 5.24 -6.78 -11.15
C ALA A 55 6.73 -6.89 -11.55
N GLY A 56 7.05 -6.87 -12.84
CA GLY A 56 8.42 -6.95 -13.34
C GLY A 56 9.29 -5.76 -12.90
N PRO A 57 8.93 -4.51 -13.27
CA PRO A 57 9.65 -3.32 -12.81
C PRO A 57 9.76 -3.23 -11.29
N TYR A 58 8.74 -3.69 -10.57
CA TYR A 58 8.73 -3.72 -9.11
C TYR A 58 9.79 -4.66 -8.53
N ALA A 59 9.90 -5.87 -9.06
CA ALA A 59 10.92 -6.83 -8.66
C ALA A 59 12.33 -6.30 -8.98
N HIS A 60 12.54 -5.75 -10.18
CA HIS A 60 13.84 -5.21 -10.58
C HIS A 60 14.26 -4.00 -9.74
N LEU A 61 13.33 -3.12 -9.36
CA LEU A 61 13.64 -2.03 -8.44
C LEU A 61 14.09 -2.57 -7.08
N ALA A 62 13.42 -3.60 -6.55
CA ALA A 62 13.80 -4.23 -5.30
C ALA A 62 15.18 -4.90 -5.38
N GLU A 63 15.50 -5.57 -6.49
CA GLU A 63 16.82 -6.15 -6.74
C GLU A 63 17.92 -5.07 -6.81
N LEU A 64 17.66 -3.98 -7.55
CA LEU A 64 18.59 -2.85 -7.66
C LEU A 64 18.86 -2.21 -6.29
N VAL A 65 17.82 -2.03 -5.48
CA VAL A 65 17.95 -1.49 -4.12
C VAL A 65 18.79 -2.43 -3.26
N ARG A 66 18.54 -3.75 -3.26
CA ARG A 66 19.34 -4.72 -2.50
C ARG A 66 20.81 -4.70 -2.90
N GLU A 67 21.10 -4.63 -4.20
CA GLU A 67 22.48 -4.58 -4.67
C GLU A 67 23.17 -3.27 -4.25
N THR A 68 22.44 -2.16 -4.29
CA THR A 68 22.96 -0.86 -3.81
C THR A 68 23.19 -0.89 -2.30
N ASP A 69 22.28 -1.48 -1.52
CA ASP A 69 22.42 -1.70 -0.09
C ASP A 69 23.69 -2.52 0.21
N ARG A 70 23.97 -3.57 -0.59
CA ARG A 70 25.19 -4.40 -0.47
C ARG A 70 26.46 -3.59 -0.71
N ILE A 71 26.48 -2.77 -1.76
CA ILE A 71 27.62 -1.90 -2.12
C ILE A 71 27.91 -0.89 -0.99
N HIS A 72 26.88 -0.40 -0.31
CA HIS A 72 27.02 0.61 0.76
C HIS A 72 27.18 0.01 2.17
N LYS A 73 26.83 -1.26 2.39
CA LYS A 73 27.01 -1.96 3.67
C LYS A 73 28.47 -2.03 4.13
N GLY A 74 29.44 -2.04 3.20
CA GLY A 74 30.87 -2.20 3.48
C GLY A 74 31.74 -0.93 3.41
N LYS A 75 31.17 0.26 3.14
CA LYS A 75 31.95 1.51 3.00
C LYS A 75 31.93 2.33 4.29
N THR A 76 32.77 1.95 5.26
CA THR A 76 32.92 2.65 6.56
C THR A 76 34.15 3.57 6.64
N GLU A 77 35.07 3.53 5.68
CA GLU A 77 36.31 4.33 5.73
C GLU A 77 36.20 5.65 4.94
N GLY A 78 36.56 6.77 5.57
CA GLY A 78 36.70 8.09 4.93
C GLY A 78 35.41 8.92 4.76
N GLY A 79 34.53 8.96 5.77
CA GLY A 79 33.26 9.70 5.74
C GLY A 79 31.99 8.83 5.89
N GLY A 80 32.18 7.53 6.19
CA GLY A 80 31.21 6.45 6.01
C GLY A 80 29.89 6.54 6.77
N LEU A 81 29.80 7.21 7.92
CA LEU A 81 28.53 7.33 8.67
C LEU A 81 27.59 8.36 8.02
N ILE A 82 28.11 9.52 7.62
CA ILE A 82 27.32 10.59 6.99
C ILE A 82 26.88 10.16 5.59
N ALA A 83 27.79 9.57 4.80
CA ALA A 83 27.46 9.06 3.47
C ALA A 83 26.40 7.94 3.51
N ARG A 84 26.48 7.05 4.51
CA ARG A 84 25.48 6.00 4.74
C ARG A 84 24.13 6.56 5.17
N LYS A 85 24.11 7.51 6.11
CA LYS A 85 22.88 8.22 6.51
C LYS A 85 22.22 8.88 5.31
N ASN A 86 22.99 9.68 4.56
CA ASN A 86 22.52 10.35 3.35
C ASN A 86 21.98 9.38 2.28
N TYR A 87 22.57 8.19 2.16
CA TYR A 87 22.07 7.16 1.25
C TYR A 87 20.70 6.65 1.68
N PHE A 88 20.53 6.25 2.94
CA PHE A 88 19.26 5.71 3.43
C PHE A 88 18.14 6.76 3.44
N ASP A 89 18.47 8.03 3.69
CA ASP A 89 17.54 9.15 3.57
C ASP A 89 17.06 9.32 2.12
N ARG A 90 17.99 9.31 1.14
CA ARG A 90 17.68 9.47 -0.29
C ARG A 90 17.07 8.22 -0.94
N ARG A 91 17.24 7.05 -0.32
CA ARG A 91 16.77 5.77 -0.85
C ARG A 91 15.24 5.74 -0.94
N THR A 92 14.55 6.20 0.11
CA THR A 92 13.09 6.27 0.12
C THR A 92 12.58 7.19 -0.99
N GLU A 93 13.16 8.38 -1.13
CA GLU A 93 12.83 9.29 -2.24
C GLU A 93 13.07 8.63 -3.61
N ALA A 94 14.21 7.96 -3.81
CA ALA A 94 14.55 7.30 -5.07
C ALA A 94 13.57 6.16 -5.43
N VAL A 95 13.13 5.37 -4.43
CA VAL A 95 12.09 4.35 -4.61
C VAL A 95 10.80 5.00 -5.09
N PHE A 96 10.37 6.10 -4.46
CA PHE A 96 9.12 6.77 -4.84
C PHE A 96 9.19 7.51 -6.17
N GLU A 97 10.33 8.12 -6.51
CA GLU A 97 10.54 8.71 -7.84
C GLU A 97 10.54 7.63 -8.92
N SER A 98 11.09 6.44 -8.64
CA SER A 98 11.00 5.28 -9.54
C SER A 98 9.55 4.82 -9.70
N TYR A 99 8.79 4.77 -8.60
CA TYR A 99 7.35 4.52 -8.64
C TYR A 99 6.59 5.53 -9.48
N ARG A 100 6.90 6.82 -9.35
CA ARG A 100 6.31 7.86 -10.16
C ARG A 100 6.61 7.67 -11.65
N LEU A 101 7.84 7.27 -11.98
CA LEU A 101 8.26 7.02 -13.36
C LEU A 101 7.57 5.80 -13.99
N PHE A 102 7.44 4.69 -13.25
CA PHE A 102 6.94 3.43 -13.79
C PHE A 102 5.46 3.14 -13.48
N SER A 103 4.80 3.97 -12.66
CA SER A 103 3.38 3.80 -12.35
C SER A 103 2.47 4.47 -13.37
N LYS A 104 1.27 3.92 -13.52
CA LYS A 104 0.19 4.49 -14.37
C LYS A 104 -0.51 5.70 -13.70
N SER A 105 0.23 6.62 -13.09
CA SER A 105 -0.34 7.79 -12.39
C SER A 105 -0.64 8.96 -13.34
N ARG A 106 -1.63 9.81 -13.00
CA ARG A 106 -1.98 11.05 -13.73
C ARG A 106 -1.44 12.28 -12.99
N LYS A 107 -0.92 13.26 -13.75
CA LYS A 107 -0.24 14.52 -13.39
C LYS A 107 0.98 14.38 -12.45
N ASN A 108 2.15 14.57 -13.08
CA ASN A 108 3.51 14.47 -12.55
C ASN A 108 3.95 15.67 -11.67
N THR A 109 3.14 16.14 -10.73
CA THR A 109 3.69 17.09 -9.74
C THR A 109 4.51 16.32 -8.73
N ARG A 110 5.83 16.50 -8.76
CA ARG A 110 6.73 15.99 -7.74
C ARG A 110 6.21 16.49 -6.37
N PRO A 111 6.01 15.61 -5.38
CA PRO A 111 5.59 16.08 -4.07
C PRO A 111 6.66 17.02 -3.50
N ASN A 112 6.24 18.03 -2.73
CA ASN A 112 7.17 18.73 -1.87
C ASN A 112 7.50 17.79 -0.71
N TRP A 113 8.65 17.12 -0.74
CA TRP A 113 9.04 16.11 0.26
C TRP A 113 9.07 16.67 1.69
N ASP A 114 9.30 17.98 1.85
CA ASP A 114 9.27 18.68 3.14
C ASP A 114 7.86 18.72 3.78
N GLU A 115 6.81 18.50 2.99
CA GLU A 115 5.40 18.51 3.43
C GLU A 115 4.80 17.10 3.51
N VAL A 116 5.52 16.06 3.08
CA VAL A 116 5.02 14.69 3.03
C VAL A 116 5.17 14.03 4.38
N THR A 117 4.04 13.71 5.01
CA THR A 117 3.98 12.97 6.29
C THR A 117 3.62 11.50 6.09
N ILE A 118 2.90 11.19 5.01
CA ILE A 118 2.50 9.83 4.63
C ILE A 118 2.81 9.62 3.16
N THR A 119 3.49 8.53 2.83
CA THR A 119 3.74 8.14 1.45
C THR A 119 3.63 6.65 1.28
N GLY A 120 3.66 6.17 0.05
CA GLY A 120 3.35 4.78 -0.20
C GLY A 120 2.93 4.45 -1.60
N LEU A 121 2.30 3.31 -1.74
CA LEU A 121 1.89 2.78 -3.03
C LEU A 121 0.57 2.02 -2.96
N LYS A 122 -0.16 2.07 -4.06
CA LYS A 122 -1.29 1.18 -4.31
C LYS A 122 -0.82 0.06 -5.24
N LYS A 123 -0.95 -1.19 -4.80
CA LYS A 123 -0.62 -2.36 -5.62
C LYS A 123 -1.51 -3.54 -5.24
N PRO A 124 -2.46 -3.97 -6.09
CA PRO A 124 -3.17 -5.22 -5.88
C PRO A 124 -2.17 -6.37 -5.81
N LEU A 125 -2.47 -7.35 -4.97
CA LEU A 125 -1.66 -8.54 -4.80
C LEU A 125 -0.21 -8.29 -4.34
N VAL A 126 0.04 -7.18 -3.64
CA VAL A 126 1.38 -6.86 -3.13
C VAL A 126 1.88 -7.89 -2.12
N GLU A 127 0.98 -8.59 -1.43
CA GLU A 127 1.28 -9.70 -0.52
C GLU A 127 2.01 -10.86 -1.21
N LEU A 128 1.76 -11.10 -2.50
CA LEU A 128 2.53 -12.07 -3.30
C LEU A 128 3.99 -11.63 -3.55
N SER A 129 4.31 -10.38 -3.23
CA SER A 129 5.62 -9.75 -3.45
C SER A 129 6.13 -9.02 -2.21
N TYR A 130 5.66 -9.41 -1.01
CA TYR A 130 5.98 -8.70 0.24
C TYR A 130 7.48 -8.62 0.53
N ARG A 131 8.26 -9.62 0.09
CA ARG A 131 9.73 -9.62 0.19
C ARG A 131 10.38 -8.53 -0.66
N HIS A 132 9.76 -8.13 -1.78
CA HIS A 132 10.20 -6.97 -2.57
C HIS A 132 9.85 -5.68 -1.82
N THR A 133 8.66 -5.59 -1.25
CA THR A 133 8.26 -4.46 -0.39
C THR A 133 9.26 -4.23 0.75
N LYS A 134 9.58 -5.30 1.48
CA LYS A 134 10.55 -5.27 2.56
C LYS A 134 11.91 -4.80 2.07
N ALA A 135 12.36 -5.32 0.93
CA ALA A 135 13.62 -4.92 0.32
C ALA A 135 13.66 -3.48 -0.20
N LEU A 136 12.52 -2.84 -0.44
CA LEU A 136 12.45 -1.44 -0.88
C LEU A 136 12.45 -0.46 0.29
N PHE A 137 11.84 -0.84 1.41
CA PHE A 137 11.62 0.09 2.53
C PHE A 137 12.50 -0.21 3.74
N GLN A 138 12.82 -1.47 4.02
CA GLN A 138 13.81 -1.83 5.02
C GLN A 138 15.22 -1.66 4.44
N PRO A 139 16.18 -1.01 5.12
CA PRO A 139 16.14 -0.59 6.53
C PRO A 139 15.79 0.89 6.77
N SER A 140 15.42 1.65 5.73
CA SER A 140 15.07 3.08 5.88
C SER A 140 13.85 3.32 6.77
N HIS A 141 12.96 2.33 6.91
CA HIS A 141 11.79 2.37 7.78
C HIS A 141 11.79 1.17 8.71
N GLU A 142 11.21 1.35 9.91
CA GLU A 142 11.05 0.29 10.90
C GLU A 142 9.86 -0.62 10.60
N SER A 143 8.80 -0.05 10.02
CA SER A 143 7.59 -0.78 9.66
C SER A 143 6.86 -0.16 8.47
N VAL A 144 5.93 -0.93 7.90
CA VAL A 144 5.01 -0.53 6.85
C VAL A 144 3.59 -0.83 7.29
N LEU A 145 2.70 0.17 7.21
CA LEU A 145 1.27 -0.03 7.40
C LEU A 145 0.64 -0.53 6.10
N HIS A 146 0.23 -1.79 6.08
CA HIS A 146 -0.47 -2.40 4.96
C HIS A 146 -1.98 -2.43 5.22
N PHE A 147 -2.74 -1.72 4.40
CA PHE A 147 -4.18 -1.87 4.33
C PHE A 147 -4.58 -2.93 3.31
N TYR A 148 -5.02 -4.09 3.81
CA TYR A 148 -5.45 -5.21 3.00
C TYR A 148 -6.94 -5.04 2.64
N CYS A 149 -7.22 -4.70 1.38
CA CYS A 149 -8.58 -4.45 0.92
C CYS A 149 -9.33 -5.76 0.73
N LEU A 150 -10.47 -5.89 1.41
CA LEU A 150 -11.34 -7.06 1.41
C LEU A 150 -12.69 -6.75 0.78
N ARG A 151 -13.31 -7.80 0.23
CA ARG A 151 -14.67 -7.77 -0.29
C ARG A 151 -15.27 -9.17 -0.19
N ARG A 152 -16.58 -9.26 0.01
CA ARG A 152 -17.30 -10.53 0.02
C ARG A 152 -17.01 -11.33 -1.26
N VAL A 153 -16.92 -12.64 -1.12
CA VAL A 153 -16.52 -13.58 -2.17
C VAL A 153 -17.37 -13.42 -3.42
N TYR A 154 -18.70 -13.48 -3.29
CA TYR A 154 -19.58 -13.42 -4.46
C TYR A 154 -19.58 -12.05 -5.18
N PRO A 155 -19.74 -10.91 -4.48
CA PRO A 155 -19.61 -9.60 -5.13
C PRO A 155 -18.24 -9.36 -5.77
N ASN A 156 -17.17 -9.87 -5.17
CA ASN A 156 -15.83 -9.75 -5.71
C ASN A 156 -15.64 -10.60 -6.97
N PHE A 157 -16.02 -11.88 -6.93
CA PHE A 157 -16.03 -12.76 -8.10
C PHE A 157 -16.83 -12.16 -9.26
N ASN A 158 -18.06 -11.71 -9.01
CA ASN A 158 -18.90 -11.10 -10.05
C ASN A 158 -18.27 -9.87 -10.68
N SER A 159 -17.57 -9.05 -9.88
CA SER A 159 -16.87 -7.89 -10.41
C SER A 159 -15.64 -8.26 -11.25
N LEU A 160 -14.98 -9.38 -10.97
CA LEU A 160 -13.83 -9.85 -11.75
C LEU A 160 -14.28 -10.54 -13.02
N ALA A 161 -15.26 -11.43 -12.91
CA ALA A 161 -15.82 -12.13 -14.05
C ALA A 161 -16.44 -11.17 -15.06
N GLY A 162 -17.14 -10.12 -14.62
CA GLY A 162 -17.70 -9.12 -15.54
C GLY A 162 -16.67 -8.17 -16.18
N ALA A 163 -15.50 -7.98 -15.56
CA ALA A 163 -14.50 -7.05 -16.04
C ALA A 163 -13.34 -7.70 -16.82
N PHE A 164 -13.06 -8.98 -16.54
CA PHE A 164 -11.87 -9.69 -17.00
C PHE A 164 -12.12 -11.18 -17.31
N ASP A 165 -13.39 -11.61 -17.41
CA ASP A 165 -13.77 -12.98 -17.76
C ASP A 165 -13.16 -14.08 -16.85
N TYR A 166 -13.01 -13.79 -15.55
CA TYR A 166 -12.55 -14.76 -14.55
C TYR A 166 -13.50 -15.96 -14.46
N THR A 167 -12.94 -17.16 -14.57
CA THR A 167 -13.63 -18.41 -14.21
C THR A 167 -13.58 -18.64 -12.70
N VAL A 168 -14.48 -19.47 -12.17
CA VAL A 168 -14.48 -19.85 -10.74
C VAL A 168 -13.15 -20.47 -10.32
N SER A 169 -12.62 -21.42 -11.11
CA SER A 169 -11.34 -22.07 -10.80
C SER A 169 -10.17 -21.08 -10.79
N HIS A 170 -10.14 -20.12 -11.72
CA HIS A 170 -9.11 -19.09 -11.73
C HIS A 170 -9.24 -18.15 -10.51
N TYR A 171 -10.47 -17.78 -10.14
CA TYR A 171 -10.76 -16.97 -8.97
C TYR A 171 -10.31 -17.66 -7.67
N ILE A 172 -10.71 -18.92 -7.45
CA ILE A 172 -10.32 -19.74 -6.30
C ILE A 172 -8.81 -19.81 -6.19
N LYS A 173 -8.12 -20.17 -7.29
CA LYS A 173 -6.66 -20.28 -7.32
C LYS A 173 -5.98 -18.98 -6.90
N ARG A 174 -6.35 -17.86 -7.54
CA ARG A 174 -5.69 -16.57 -7.30
C ARG A 174 -5.98 -16.01 -5.92
N LEU A 175 -7.22 -16.12 -5.43
CA LEU A 175 -7.55 -15.67 -4.08
C LEU A 175 -6.86 -16.56 -3.03
N SER A 176 -6.78 -17.87 -3.26
CA SER A 176 -6.03 -18.77 -2.38
C SER A 176 -4.54 -18.39 -2.30
N GLU A 177 -3.89 -18.14 -3.44
CA GLU A 177 -2.49 -17.67 -3.49
C GLU A 177 -2.32 -16.34 -2.73
N SER A 178 -3.26 -15.41 -2.92
CA SER A 178 -3.28 -14.11 -2.22
C SER A 178 -3.39 -14.27 -0.70
N ILE A 179 -4.26 -15.17 -0.22
CA ILE A 179 -4.41 -15.46 1.21
C ILE A 179 -3.14 -16.06 1.80
N VAL A 180 -2.49 -16.99 1.09
CA VAL A 180 -1.21 -17.57 1.54
C VAL A 180 -0.12 -16.49 1.60
N GLY A 181 -0.03 -15.62 0.60
CA GLY A 181 0.91 -14.49 0.63
C GLY A 181 0.62 -13.51 1.78
N LEU A 182 -0.66 -13.32 2.13
CA LEU A 182 -1.06 -12.51 3.28
C LEU A 182 -0.69 -13.17 4.61
N GLN A 183 -0.85 -14.48 4.74
CA GLN A 183 -0.41 -15.25 5.91
C GLN A 183 1.10 -15.02 6.15
N GLU A 184 1.92 -15.23 5.12
CA GLU A 184 3.36 -15.01 5.21
C GLU A 184 3.72 -13.55 5.52
N MET A 185 2.98 -12.58 4.97
CA MET A 185 3.19 -11.16 5.25
C MET A 185 2.81 -10.80 6.69
N ALA A 186 1.72 -11.36 7.21
CA ALA A 186 1.21 -11.09 8.55
C ALA A 186 2.08 -11.66 9.68
N GLU A 187 2.88 -12.69 9.38
CA GLU A 187 3.87 -13.26 10.30
C GLU A 187 5.18 -12.45 10.34
N ASP A 188 5.38 -11.50 9.43
CA ASP A 188 6.58 -10.67 9.37
C ASP A 188 6.35 -9.33 10.09
N ASP A 189 7.03 -9.15 11.24
CA ASP A 189 6.90 -7.98 12.13
C ASP A 189 7.15 -6.62 11.43
N PHE A 190 7.73 -6.62 10.23
CA PHE A 190 7.88 -5.41 9.43
C PHE A 190 6.53 -4.85 8.94
N PHE A 191 5.50 -5.68 8.84
CA PHE A 191 4.20 -5.30 8.29
C PHE A 191 3.14 -5.19 9.38
N GLU A 192 2.57 -4.00 9.54
CA GLU A 192 1.33 -3.80 10.27
C GLU A 192 0.15 -3.98 9.31
N VAL A 193 -0.53 -5.13 9.36
CA VAL A 193 -1.65 -5.44 8.45
C VAL A 193 -2.98 -5.01 9.07
N ARG A 194 -3.75 -4.18 8.35
CA ARG A 194 -5.09 -3.72 8.72
C ARG A 194 -6.11 -4.03 7.62
N PRO A 195 -7.30 -4.55 7.94
CA PRO A 195 -8.32 -4.81 6.92
C PRO A 195 -9.02 -3.50 6.50
N LEU A 196 -9.34 -3.39 5.21
CA LEU A 196 -10.32 -2.43 4.70
C LEU A 196 -11.45 -3.18 3.99
N PHE A 197 -12.54 -3.43 4.69
CA PHE A 197 -13.65 -4.20 4.15
C PHE A 197 -14.64 -3.32 3.38
N LEU A 198 -14.65 -3.48 2.05
CA LEU A 198 -15.44 -2.63 1.15
C LEU A 198 -16.96 -2.74 1.41
N ASP A 199 -17.48 -3.94 1.67
CA ASP A 199 -18.91 -4.14 1.88
C ASP A 199 -19.41 -3.48 3.18
N GLU A 200 -18.57 -3.42 4.22
CA GLU A 200 -18.87 -2.66 5.43
C GLU A 200 -18.82 -1.15 5.17
N PHE A 201 -17.79 -0.66 4.48
CA PHE A 201 -17.70 0.74 4.12
C PHE A 201 -18.96 1.22 3.36
N ILE A 202 -19.42 0.43 2.38
CA ILE A 202 -20.61 0.76 1.57
C ILE A 202 -21.89 0.85 2.42
N LYS A 203 -22.00 0.06 3.48
CA LYS A 203 -23.19 0.01 4.36
C LYS A 203 -23.11 0.98 5.56
N SER A 204 -21.95 1.58 5.79
CA SER A 204 -21.68 2.43 6.96
C SER A 204 -22.19 3.87 6.82
N ASP A 205 -22.08 4.66 7.90
CA ASP A 205 -22.24 6.12 7.90
C ASP A 205 -21.26 6.82 6.94
N GLY A 206 -20.15 6.18 6.54
CA GLY A 206 -19.15 6.75 5.64
C GLY A 206 -18.02 7.46 6.40
N PRO A 207 -18.19 8.73 6.84
CA PRO A 207 -17.13 9.48 7.50
C PRO A 207 -16.62 8.83 8.78
N ALA A 208 -17.51 8.36 9.66
CA ALA A 208 -17.10 7.70 10.90
C ALA A 208 -16.32 6.41 10.62
N TRP A 209 -16.71 5.66 9.58
CA TRP A 209 -16.00 4.46 9.17
C TRP A 209 -14.61 4.79 8.60
N VAL A 210 -14.49 5.83 7.77
CA VAL A 210 -13.21 6.26 7.20
C VAL A 210 -12.27 6.76 8.29
N GLN A 211 -12.76 7.58 9.21
CA GLN A 211 -11.94 8.05 10.33
C GLN A 211 -11.38 6.84 11.11
N LYS A 212 -12.26 5.95 11.58
CA LYS A 212 -11.90 4.79 12.41
C LYS A 212 -10.98 3.79 11.72
N ASN A 213 -11.28 3.40 10.49
CA ASN A 213 -10.64 2.24 9.85
C ASN A 213 -9.50 2.62 8.90
N LEU A 214 -9.45 3.88 8.45
CA LEU A 214 -8.44 4.35 7.48
C LEU A 214 -7.52 5.41 8.09
N TYR A 215 -8.06 6.46 8.72
CA TYR A 215 -7.25 7.60 9.15
C TYR A 215 -6.63 7.42 10.53
N ASP A 216 -7.37 6.88 11.52
CA ASP A 216 -6.85 6.60 12.85
C ASP A 216 -5.62 5.67 12.83
N PRO A 217 -5.58 4.56 12.05
CA PRO A 217 -4.37 3.72 11.95
C PRO A 217 -3.17 4.45 11.32
N MET A 218 -3.41 5.49 10.52
CA MET A 218 -2.34 6.36 9.99
C MET A 218 -1.91 7.44 10.98
N GLY A 219 -2.62 7.62 12.11
CA GLY A 219 -2.39 8.70 13.06
C GLY A 219 -2.95 10.05 12.59
N VAL A 220 -3.98 10.03 11.75
CA VAL A 220 -4.56 11.24 11.12
C VAL A 220 -5.95 11.50 11.68
N SER A 221 -6.23 12.74 12.06
CA SER A 221 -7.57 13.21 12.38
C SER A 221 -8.01 14.25 11.36
N MET A 222 -9.19 14.05 10.76
CA MET A 222 -9.77 15.00 9.80
C MET A 222 -11.16 15.46 10.24
N PRO A 223 -11.53 16.73 10.01
CA PRO A 223 -12.89 17.19 10.21
C PRO A 223 -13.88 16.38 9.38
N ARG A 224 -15.04 16.05 9.95
CA ARG A 224 -16.04 15.20 9.30
C ARG A 224 -16.41 15.69 7.89
N GLU A 225 -16.54 17.01 7.72
CA GLU A 225 -16.91 17.63 6.43
C GLU A 225 -15.84 17.46 5.35
N GLU A 226 -14.56 17.37 5.72
CA GLU A 226 -13.48 17.06 4.77
C GLU A 226 -13.54 15.58 4.36
N ILE A 227 -13.85 14.68 5.28
CA ILE A 227 -14.03 13.25 4.99
C ILE A 227 -15.22 13.04 4.05
N GLU A 228 -16.34 13.72 4.29
CA GLU A 228 -17.53 13.68 3.42
C GLU A 228 -17.20 14.11 1.99
N ARG A 229 -16.47 15.23 1.85
CA ARG A 229 -16.00 15.72 0.55
C ARG A 229 -15.05 14.74 -0.14
N ALA A 230 -14.14 14.10 0.60
CA ALA A 230 -13.25 13.08 0.07
C ALA A 230 -14.01 11.86 -0.45
N ILE A 231 -15.03 11.39 0.29
CA ILE A 231 -15.91 10.29 -0.11
C ILE A 231 -16.68 10.62 -1.39
N GLU A 232 -17.29 11.80 -1.47
CA GLU A 232 -18.08 12.24 -2.62
C GLU A 232 -17.24 12.25 -3.91
N LYS A 233 -16.08 12.91 -3.88
CA LYS A 233 -15.18 12.98 -5.04
C LYS A 233 -14.64 11.60 -5.44
N THR A 234 -14.43 10.72 -4.47
CA THR A 234 -13.97 9.35 -4.73
C THR A 234 -15.05 8.48 -5.39
N ARG A 235 -16.34 8.67 -5.07
CA ARG A 235 -17.45 7.94 -5.70
C ARG A 235 -17.55 8.24 -7.20
N GLY A 236 -17.40 9.50 -7.60
CA GLY A 236 -17.50 9.92 -9.01
C GLY A 236 -16.44 9.30 -9.92
N SER A 237 -15.24 9.01 -9.39
CA SER A 237 -14.09 8.53 -10.19
C SER A 237 -13.98 7.00 -10.32
N ASN A 238 -14.81 6.23 -9.60
CA ASN A 238 -14.69 4.77 -9.49
C ASN A 238 -15.91 3.99 -10.03
N ARG A 239 -16.84 4.65 -10.73
CA ARG A 239 -17.99 3.96 -11.35
C ARG A 239 -17.51 2.97 -12.43
N THR A 240 -17.81 1.69 -12.22
CA THR A 240 -17.70 0.69 -13.29
C THR A 240 -18.90 0.90 -14.23
N PRO A 241 -18.69 1.03 -15.55
CA PRO A 241 -19.78 1.16 -16.52
C PRO A 241 -20.80 0.04 -16.33
N ASP A 242 -22.09 0.35 -16.43
CA ASP A 242 -23.17 -0.62 -16.16
C ASP A 242 -23.12 -1.82 -17.11
N GLU A 243 -22.64 -1.62 -18.35
CA GLU A 243 -22.43 -2.67 -19.37
C GLU A 243 -21.46 -3.79 -18.94
N LYS A 244 -20.57 -3.53 -17.97
CA LYS A 244 -19.58 -4.50 -17.48
C LYS A 244 -20.01 -5.17 -16.16
N ARG A 245 -21.22 -4.92 -15.69
CA ARG A 245 -21.72 -5.51 -14.44
C ARG A 245 -22.46 -6.80 -14.72
N ARG A 246 -21.98 -7.91 -14.14
CA ARG A 246 -22.76 -9.14 -14.06
C ARG A 246 -23.92 -8.97 -13.09
N ALA A 247 -25.09 -9.49 -13.46
CA ALA A 247 -26.30 -9.45 -12.63
C ALA A 247 -26.17 -10.28 -11.33
N GLY A 248 -25.33 -11.33 -11.33
CA GLY A 248 -25.06 -12.13 -10.15
C GLY A 248 -24.28 -13.42 -10.44
N THR A 249 -24.02 -14.15 -9.36
CA THR A 249 -23.40 -15.47 -9.39
C THR A 249 -24.47 -16.51 -9.73
N THR A 250 -24.21 -17.39 -10.70
CA THR A 250 -25.11 -18.51 -11.00
C THR A 250 -25.07 -19.55 -9.88
N ARG A 251 -26.13 -20.37 -9.76
CA ARG A 251 -26.16 -21.47 -8.77
C ARG A 251 -24.98 -22.44 -8.92
N ARG A 252 -24.57 -22.75 -10.16
CA ARG A 252 -23.42 -23.63 -10.43
C ARG A 252 -22.11 -23.02 -9.93
N GLU A 253 -21.90 -21.73 -10.15
CA GLU A 253 -20.71 -21.03 -9.67
C GLU A 253 -20.70 -20.92 -8.14
N ALA A 254 -21.85 -20.59 -7.53
CA ALA A 254 -21.98 -20.53 -6.07
C ALA A 254 -21.68 -21.89 -5.41
N ASN A 255 -22.21 -22.97 -5.97
CA ASN A 255 -21.89 -24.33 -5.51
C ASN A 255 -20.39 -24.64 -5.68
N ALA A 256 -19.79 -24.31 -6.83
CA ALA A 256 -18.37 -24.56 -7.06
C ALA A 256 -17.46 -23.78 -6.10
N LEU A 257 -17.82 -22.55 -5.75
CA LEU A 257 -17.11 -21.76 -4.73
C LEU A 257 -17.26 -22.35 -3.34
N SER A 258 -18.42 -22.92 -3.00
CA SER A 258 -18.72 -23.40 -1.65
C SER A 258 -18.27 -24.85 -1.38
N LEU A 259 -18.05 -25.64 -2.44
CA LEU A 259 -17.67 -27.06 -2.33
C LEU A 259 -16.16 -27.30 -2.38
N ASP A 260 -15.36 -26.28 -2.66
CA ASP A 260 -13.89 -26.38 -2.59
C ASP A 260 -13.43 -26.19 -1.13
N GLU A 261 -13.25 -27.30 -0.42
CA GLU A 261 -12.88 -27.31 1.01
C GLU A 261 -11.61 -26.48 1.28
N GLY A 262 -10.57 -26.66 0.46
CA GLY A 262 -9.31 -25.96 0.62
C GLY A 262 -9.41 -24.45 0.38
N PHE A 263 -10.36 -24.00 -0.44
CA PHE A 263 -10.70 -22.59 -0.59
C PHE A 263 -11.47 -22.07 0.62
N MET A 264 -12.47 -22.82 1.09
CA MET A 264 -13.31 -22.42 2.22
C MET A 264 -12.51 -22.31 3.53
N ASP A 265 -11.55 -23.21 3.78
CA ASP A 265 -10.64 -23.11 4.91
C ASP A 265 -9.84 -21.80 4.91
N LYS A 266 -9.42 -21.34 3.72
CA LYS A 266 -8.69 -20.06 3.57
C LYS A 266 -9.61 -18.86 3.76
N ILE A 267 -10.86 -18.94 3.32
CA ILE A 267 -11.85 -17.89 3.59
C ILE A 267 -12.14 -17.81 5.09
N GLN A 268 -12.33 -18.95 5.75
CA GLN A 268 -12.52 -19.01 7.21
C GLN A 268 -11.34 -18.40 7.94
N TRP A 269 -10.10 -18.71 7.53
CA TRP A 269 -8.92 -18.08 8.11
C TRP A 269 -8.94 -16.55 8.00
N LEU A 270 -9.33 -15.98 6.84
CA LEU A 270 -9.46 -14.53 6.70
C LEU A 270 -10.54 -13.94 7.61
N GLU A 271 -11.70 -14.59 7.70
CA GLU A 271 -12.80 -14.18 8.58
C GLU A 271 -12.36 -14.18 10.04
N ASP A 272 -11.64 -15.21 10.47
CA ASP A 272 -11.13 -15.33 11.83
C ASP A 272 -10.02 -14.33 12.14
N TYR A 273 -9.11 -14.11 11.19
CA TYR A 273 -7.98 -13.18 11.36
C TYR A 273 -8.47 -11.72 11.45
N PHE A 274 -9.39 -11.31 10.56
CA PHE A 274 -9.86 -9.93 10.49
C PHE A 274 -11.18 -9.66 11.23
N LYS A 275 -11.85 -10.71 11.75
CA LYS A 275 -13.17 -10.63 12.39
C LYS A 275 -14.25 -10.05 11.47
N VAL A 276 -14.32 -10.54 10.24
CA VAL A 276 -15.28 -10.13 9.20
C VAL A 276 -16.08 -11.32 8.67
N SER A 277 -17.15 -11.05 7.91
CA SER A 277 -17.92 -12.09 7.18
C SER A 277 -17.85 -11.85 5.66
N LEU A 278 -17.23 -12.80 4.97
CA LEU A 278 -16.89 -12.78 3.54
C LEU A 278 -17.85 -13.59 2.66
N LEU A 279 -18.66 -14.48 3.24
CA LEU A 279 -19.65 -15.28 2.52
C LEU A 279 -21.00 -14.56 2.34
#